data_AF-A0A3P1VBQ5-F1
#
_entry.id   AF-A0A3P1VBQ5-F1
#
_cell.length_a   1.000
_cell.length_b   1.000
_cell.length_c   1.000
_cell.angle_alpha   90.00
_cell.angle_beta   90.00
_cell.angle_gamma   90.00
#
_symmetry.space_group_name_H-M   'P 1'
#
loop_
_entity.id
_entity.type
_entity.pdbx_description
1 polymer ?
#
loop_
_entity_poly.entity_id
_entity_poly.type
_entity_poly.pdbx_seq_one_letter_code
_entity_poly.pdbx_strand_id
1 'polypeptide(L)'
;MLNSLPDLLLLLMVITVFIFVKRFADRQSGEQFDERQILYRQKAYANAAWATLVFNVFVFIEGERFEKYLALSFVGVATLFLLVGVFAISSIYYDAYFVPRKKKSFVLLYGLIFFLQLGVAVLQWKDGNFLRNGQLYLTGKNTASALFALTFGLILLMTAYKTWQEKHEVEE
;
A
#
# COMPACT_ATOMS: atom_id res chain seq x y z
N MET A 1 -17.45 17.43 -5.42
CA MET A 1 -18.80 17.56 -5.98
C MET A 1 -19.06 16.35 -6.87
N LEU A 2 -19.86 15.38 -6.42
CA LEU A 2 -20.40 14.30 -7.29
C LEU A 2 -21.53 14.92 -8.11
N ASN A 3 -21.23 15.45 -9.29
CA ASN A 3 -22.21 16.20 -10.08
C ASN A 3 -22.76 15.42 -11.28
N SER A 4 -22.29 14.19 -11.52
CA SER A 4 -22.78 13.39 -12.64
C SER A 4 -23.27 12.01 -12.18
N LEU A 5 -24.42 11.60 -12.71
CA LEU A 5 -25.04 10.28 -12.52
C LEU A 5 -24.03 9.10 -12.66
N PRO A 6 -23.07 9.12 -13.61
CA PRO A 6 -22.01 8.10 -13.67
C PRO A 6 -21.06 8.11 -12.46
N ASP A 7 -20.70 9.26 -11.89
CA ASP A 7 -19.83 9.31 -10.68
C ASP A 7 -20.52 8.66 -9.48
N LEU A 8 -21.84 8.83 -9.37
CA LEU A 8 -22.65 8.31 -8.28
C LEU A 8 -22.82 6.79 -8.39
N LEU A 9 -23.03 6.28 -9.62
CA LEU A 9 -23.05 4.84 -9.90
C LEU A 9 -21.69 4.19 -9.62
N LEU A 10 -20.59 4.85 -9.99
CA LEU A 10 -19.24 4.35 -9.73
C LEU A 10 -18.96 4.30 -8.22
N LEU A 11 -19.33 5.34 -7.47
CA LEU A 11 -19.24 5.34 -6.01
C LEU A 11 -20.04 4.19 -5.38
N LEU A 12 -21.29 3.98 -5.80
CA LEU A 12 -22.13 2.89 -5.31
C LEU A 12 -21.53 1.51 -5.64
N MET A 13 -20.97 1.35 -6.83
CA MET A 13 -20.27 0.11 -7.22
C MET A 13 -19.09 -0.16 -6.29
N VAL A 14 -18.23 0.85 -6.05
CA VAL A 14 -17.07 0.72 -5.16
C VAL A 14 -17.50 0.35 -3.74
N ILE A 15 -18.52 1.02 -3.19
CA ILE A 15 -19.07 0.72 -1.87
C ILE A 15 -19.59 -0.72 -1.81
N THR A 16 -20.34 -1.14 -2.82
CA THR A 16 -20.91 -2.49 -2.90
C THR A 16 -19.82 -3.56 -2.94
N VAL A 17 -18.77 -3.35 -3.74
CA VAL A 17 -17.60 -4.25 -3.80
C VAL A 17 -16.92 -4.32 -2.43
N PHE A 18 -16.71 -3.19 -1.76
CA PHE A 18 -16.13 -3.16 -0.42
C PHE A 18 -16.97 -3.93 0.61
N ILE A 19 -18.30 -3.75 0.60
CA ILE A 19 -19.21 -4.49 1.48
C ILE A 19 -19.14 -5.98 1.19
N PHE A 20 -19.12 -6.36 -0.09
CA PHE A 20 -19.05 -7.76 -0.50
C PHE A 20 -17.73 -8.41 -0.09
N VAL A 21 -16.60 -7.76 -0.36
CA VAL A 21 -15.26 -8.22 0.04
C VAL A 21 -15.17 -8.34 1.55
N LYS A 22 -15.68 -7.36 2.30
CA LYS A 22 -15.71 -7.42 3.77
C LYS A 22 -16.52 -8.61 4.27
N ARG A 23 -17.74 -8.80 3.76
CA ARG A 23 -18.58 -9.95 4.13
C ARG A 23 -17.94 -11.29 3.76
N PHE A 24 -17.24 -11.36 2.63
CA PHE A 24 -16.53 -12.56 2.21
C PHE A 24 -15.34 -12.85 3.13
N ALA A 25 -14.55 -11.83 3.47
CA ALA A 25 -13.44 -11.94 4.41
C ALA A 25 -13.91 -12.36 5.81
N ASP A 26 -14.98 -11.75 6.32
CA ASP A 26 -15.55 -12.07 7.62
C ASP A 26 -16.03 -13.55 7.68
N ARG A 27 -16.60 -14.07 6.58
CA ARG A 27 -16.99 -15.49 6.47
C ARG A 27 -15.80 -16.46 6.44
N GLN A 28 -14.64 -16.04 5.93
CA GLN A 28 -13.41 -16.83 5.94
C GLN A 28 -12.60 -16.68 7.23
N SER A 29 -12.90 -15.70 8.08
CA SER A 29 -12.19 -15.40 9.34
C SER A 29 -12.47 -16.40 10.47
N GLY A 30 -12.86 -17.64 10.16
CA GLY A 30 -13.01 -18.72 11.15
C GLY A 30 -11.70 -19.17 11.80
N GLU A 31 -10.56 -18.59 11.42
CA GLU A 31 -9.28 -18.78 12.11
C GLU A 31 -9.29 -17.97 13.43
N GLN A 32 -9.28 -18.68 14.56
CA GLN A 32 -9.03 -18.07 15.86
C GLN A 32 -7.56 -17.61 15.89
N PHE A 33 -7.36 -16.29 15.80
CA PHE A 33 -6.04 -15.69 15.99
C PHE A 33 -5.62 -15.84 17.45
N ASP A 34 -4.35 -16.19 17.67
CA ASP A 34 -3.74 -16.14 19.00
C ASP A 34 -3.75 -14.68 19.52
N GLU A 35 -3.86 -14.50 20.83
CA GLU A 35 -3.85 -13.18 21.50
C GLU A 35 -2.61 -12.37 21.09
N ARG A 36 -1.48 -13.05 20.90
CA ARG A 36 -0.23 -12.46 20.40
C ARG A 36 -0.38 -11.84 19.01
N GLN A 37 -1.05 -12.55 18.10
CA GLN A 37 -1.28 -12.06 16.73
C GLN A 37 -2.20 -10.84 16.74
N ILE A 38 -3.22 -10.82 17.60
CA ILE A 38 -4.12 -9.67 17.76
C ILE A 38 -3.35 -8.44 18.24
N LEU A 39 -2.49 -8.60 19.26
CA LEU A 39 -1.66 -7.51 19.78
C LEU A 39 -0.71 -6.95 18.71
N TYR A 40 -0.04 -7.82 17.95
CA TYR A 40 0.87 -7.37 16.89
C TYR A 40 0.15 -6.69 15.72
N ARG A 41 -1.08 -7.10 15.40
CA ARG A 41 -1.92 -6.39 14.43
C ARG A 41 -2.26 -4.98 14.90
N GLN A 42 -2.64 -4.81 16.17
CA GLN A 42 -2.89 -3.48 16.74
C GLN A 42 -1.65 -2.59 16.68
N LYS A 43 -0.47 -3.15 16.99
CA LYS A 43 0.80 -2.43 16.86
C LYS A 43 1.09 -2.01 15.41
N ALA A 44 0.82 -2.89 14.44
CA ALA A 44 0.97 -2.57 13.02
C ALA A 44 0.00 -1.46 12.57
N TYR A 45 -1.25 -1.48 13.04
CA TYR A 45 -2.20 -0.39 12.81
C TYR A 45 -1.74 0.94 13.42
N ALA A 46 -1.26 0.91 14.66
CA ALA A 46 -0.74 2.10 15.34
C ALA A 46 0.46 2.69 14.59
N ASN A 47 1.41 1.86 14.16
CA ASN A 47 2.55 2.31 13.35
C ASN A 47 2.10 2.95 12.04
N ALA A 48 1.15 2.34 11.33
CA ALA A 48 0.63 2.87 10.09
C ALA A 48 -0.08 4.22 10.29
N ALA A 49 -0.87 4.35 11.35
CA ALA A 49 -1.54 5.59 11.72
C ALA A 49 -0.55 6.71 12.09
N TRP A 50 0.50 6.38 12.86
CA TRP A 50 1.55 7.35 13.19
C TRP A 50 2.33 7.79 11.96
N ALA A 51 2.70 6.86 11.08
CA ALA A 51 3.41 7.20 9.85
C ALA A 51 2.59 8.12 8.94
N THR A 52 1.29 7.83 8.77
CA THR A 52 0.41 8.68 7.96
C THR A 52 0.16 10.03 8.60
N LEU A 53 0.03 10.08 9.93
CA LEU A 53 -0.10 11.35 10.66
C LEU A 53 1.14 12.22 10.46
N VAL A 54 2.34 11.68 10.70
CA VAL A 54 3.61 12.41 10.53
C VAL A 54 3.76 12.91 9.10
N PHE A 55 3.47 12.06 8.11
CA PHE A 55 3.50 12.45 6.70
C PHE A 55 2.52 13.60 6.39
N ASN A 56 1.27 13.50 6.87
CA ASN A 56 0.27 14.55 6.61
C ASN A 56 0.58 15.85 7.36
N VAL A 57 1.13 15.80 8.56
CA VAL A 57 1.61 16.98 9.27
C VAL A 57 2.77 17.63 8.52
N PHE A 58 3.72 16.84 8.03
CA PHE A 58 4.82 17.37 7.20
C PHE A 58 4.30 18.04 5.93
N VAL A 59 3.38 17.39 5.21
CA VAL A 59 2.74 17.99 4.03
C VAL A 59 1.91 19.21 4.38
N PHE A 60 1.28 19.27 5.54
CA PHE A 60 0.55 20.44 5.99
C PHE A 60 1.50 21.63 6.23
N ILE A 61 2.67 21.40 6.82
CA ILE A 61 3.67 22.45 7.11
C ILE A 61 4.36 22.92 5.82
N GLU A 62 4.81 22.00 4.97
CA GLU A 62 5.61 22.31 3.78
C GLU A 62 4.80 22.34 2.48
N GLY A 63 3.48 22.18 2.56
CA GLY A 63 2.60 21.95 1.40
C GLY A 63 2.68 23.05 0.35
N GLU A 64 2.70 24.32 0.77
CA GLU A 64 2.82 25.48 -0.12
C GLU A 64 4.13 25.44 -0.93
N ARG A 65 5.24 25.00 -0.31
CA ARG A 65 6.52 24.86 -0.99
C ARG A 65 6.50 23.74 -2.02
N PHE A 66 5.76 22.67 -1.75
CA PHE A 66 5.67 21.50 -2.60
C PHE A 66 4.54 21.53 -3.64
N GLU A 67 3.61 22.49 -3.57
CA GLU A 67 2.47 22.58 -4.49
C GLU A 67 2.90 22.64 -5.96
N LYS A 68 4.06 23.27 -6.23
CA LYS A 68 4.67 23.31 -7.57
C LYS A 68 5.03 21.93 -8.13
N TYR A 69 5.28 20.95 -7.27
CA TYR A 69 5.74 19.61 -7.64
C TYR A 69 4.70 18.53 -7.36
N LEU A 70 3.78 18.74 -6.41
CA LEU A 70 2.86 17.74 -5.90
C LEU A 70 1.42 18.26 -5.98
N ALA A 71 0.59 17.54 -6.74
CA ALA A 71 -0.85 17.77 -6.68
C ALA A 71 -1.43 17.21 -5.37
N LEU A 72 -2.50 17.82 -4.86
CA LEU A 72 -3.25 17.29 -3.72
C LEU A 72 -3.71 15.83 -3.94
N SER A 73 -4.03 15.47 -5.19
CA SER A 73 -4.39 14.09 -5.56
C SER A 73 -3.23 13.10 -5.35
N PHE A 74 -1.98 13.54 -5.52
CA PHE A 74 -0.81 12.71 -5.19
C PHE A 74 -0.71 12.49 -3.69
N VAL A 75 -0.85 13.54 -2.87
CA VAL A 75 -0.77 13.46 -1.40
C VAL A 75 -1.78 12.44 -0.84
N GLY A 76 -3.02 12.47 -1.34
CA GLY A 76 -4.05 11.51 -0.93
C GLY A 76 -3.68 10.08 -1.28
N VAL A 77 -3.22 9.85 -2.52
CA VAL A 77 -2.79 8.50 -2.96
C VAL A 77 -1.56 8.03 -2.17
N ALA A 78 -0.55 8.87 -2.00
CA ALA A 78 0.65 8.57 -1.22
C ALA A 78 0.31 8.22 0.24
N THR A 79 -0.64 8.92 0.86
CA THR A 79 -1.12 8.60 2.22
C THR A 79 -1.71 7.19 2.31
N LEU A 80 -2.53 6.79 1.33
CA LEU A 80 -3.11 5.44 1.30
C LEU A 80 -2.01 4.36 1.14
N PHE A 81 -1.04 4.58 0.26
CA PHE A 81 0.09 3.67 0.08
C PHE A 81 1.00 3.59 1.30
N LEU A 82 1.22 4.70 1.98
CA LEU A 82 1.98 4.74 3.22
C LEU A 82 1.27 3.94 4.32
N LEU A 83 -0.05 4.11 4.46
CA LEU A 83 -0.86 3.36 5.41
C LEU A 83 -0.78 1.85 5.16
N VAL A 84 -1.03 1.43 3.91
CA VAL A 84 -1.00 0.01 3.54
C VAL A 84 0.41 -0.56 3.66
N GLY A 85 1.43 0.17 3.20
CA GLY A 85 2.82 -0.25 3.21
C GLY A 85 3.35 -0.45 4.63
N VAL A 86 3.20 0.56 5.49
CA VAL A 86 3.67 0.48 6.88
C VAL A 86 2.91 -0.60 7.65
N PHE A 87 1.60 -0.73 7.43
CA PHE A 87 0.81 -1.79 8.03
C PHE A 87 1.29 -3.18 7.62
N ALA A 88 1.48 -3.42 6.32
CA ALA A 88 1.92 -4.70 5.79
C ALA A 88 3.34 -5.05 6.26
N ILE A 89 4.29 -4.11 6.15
CA ILE A 89 5.68 -4.29 6.59
C ILE A 89 5.74 -4.57 8.09
N SER A 90 5.03 -3.79 8.91
CA SER A 90 4.96 -4.02 10.37
C SER A 90 4.34 -5.38 10.69
N SER A 91 3.30 -5.78 9.95
CA SER A 91 2.64 -7.07 10.13
C SER A 91 3.56 -8.24 9.77
N ILE A 92 4.36 -8.11 8.70
CA ILE A 92 5.40 -9.09 8.36
C ILE A 92 6.43 -9.15 9.47
N TYR A 93 6.96 -8.00 9.89
CA TYR A 93 8.00 -7.92 10.91
C TYR A 93 7.60 -8.63 12.21
N TYR A 94 6.40 -8.35 12.73
CA TYR A 94 5.92 -8.91 13.99
C TYR A 94 5.25 -10.30 13.85
N ASP A 95 5.30 -10.92 12.68
CA ASP A 95 4.64 -12.21 12.38
C ASP A 95 3.13 -12.23 12.64
N ALA A 96 2.48 -11.08 12.45
CA ALA A 96 1.09 -10.88 12.81
C ALA A 96 0.08 -11.49 11.81
N TYR A 97 0.54 -11.93 10.63
CA TYR A 97 -0.35 -12.24 9.50
C TYR A 97 -0.01 -13.49 8.68
N PHE A 98 1.25 -13.92 8.60
CA PHE A 98 1.60 -15.01 7.68
C PHE A 98 1.48 -16.35 8.37
N VAL A 99 0.33 -17.00 8.19
CA VAL A 99 0.25 -18.46 8.37
C VAL A 99 1.33 -19.08 7.46
N PRO A 100 2.32 -19.83 8.00
CA PRO A 100 3.48 -20.32 7.25
C PRO A 100 3.12 -21.05 5.96
N ARG A 101 1.93 -21.66 5.94
CA ARG A 101 1.41 -22.51 4.86
C ARG A 101 1.17 -21.81 3.51
N LYS A 102 1.05 -20.47 3.47
CA LYS A 102 0.78 -19.73 2.21
C LYS A 102 1.85 -18.72 1.80
N LYS A 103 2.98 -18.64 2.52
CA LYS A 103 4.07 -17.66 2.30
C LYS A 103 4.51 -17.60 0.81
N LYS A 104 4.71 -18.74 0.15
CA LYS A 104 5.13 -18.80 -1.28
C LYS A 104 4.14 -18.19 -2.26
N SER A 105 2.84 -18.40 -2.04
CA SER A 105 1.79 -17.86 -2.93
C SER A 105 1.71 -16.33 -2.83
N PHE A 106 1.85 -15.79 -1.62
CA PHE A 106 1.87 -14.33 -1.41
C PHE A 106 3.12 -13.67 -1.99
N VAL A 107 4.31 -14.29 -1.86
CA VAL A 107 5.53 -13.78 -2.49
C VAL A 107 5.39 -13.71 -4.00
N LEU A 108 4.85 -14.75 -4.64
CA LEU A 108 4.57 -14.75 -6.09
C LEU A 108 3.56 -13.67 -6.48
N LEU A 109 2.48 -13.54 -5.71
CA LEU A 109 1.47 -12.51 -5.95
C LEU A 109 2.05 -11.10 -5.85
N TYR A 110 2.81 -10.80 -4.79
CA TYR A 110 3.44 -9.49 -4.60
C TYR A 110 4.48 -9.21 -5.68
N GLY A 111 5.26 -10.21 -6.07
CA GLY A 111 6.23 -10.10 -7.17
C GLY A 111 5.53 -9.78 -8.49
N LEU A 112 4.45 -10.49 -8.81
CA LEU A 112 3.69 -10.24 -10.04
C LEU A 112 3.08 -8.84 -10.07
N ILE A 113 2.47 -8.39 -8.96
CA ILE A 113 1.95 -7.02 -8.83
C ILE A 113 3.08 -6.00 -9.00
N PHE A 114 4.22 -6.22 -8.34
CA PHE A 114 5.39 -5.35 -8.42
C PHE A 114 5.88 -5.18 -9.86
N PHE A 115 6.15 -6.28 -10.58
CA PHE A 115 6.70 -6.21 -11.93
C PHE A 115 5.73 -5.59 -12.93
N LEU A 116 4.44 -5.91 -12.84
CA LEU A 116 3.43 -5.30 -13.71
C LEU A 116 3.34 -3.79 -13.49
N GLN A 117 3.26 -3.35 -12.23
CA GLN A 117 3.14 -1.94 -11.91
C GLN A 117 4.42 -1.15 -12.20
N LEU A 118 5.59 -1.79 -12.02
CA LEU A 118 6.87 -1.22 -12.41
C LEU A 118 6.94 -1.03 -13.94
N GLY A 119 6.46 -2.00 -14.72
CA GLY A 119 6.38 -1.87 -16.18
C GLY A 119 5.51 -0.69 -16.61
N VAL A 120 4.33 -0.54 -16.01
CA VAL A 120 3.44 0.61 -16.27
C VAL A 120 4.11 1.93 -15.87
N ALA A 121 4.76 1.99 -14.72
CA ALA A 121 5.47 3.19 -14.26
C ALA A 121 6.61 3.58 -15.21
N VAL A 122 7.37 2.60 -15.73
CA VAL A 122 8.44 2.84 -16.71
C VAL A 122 7.87 3.34 -18.04
N LEU A 123 6.74 2.80 -18.51
CA LEU A 123 6.07 3.30 -19.71
C LEU A 123 5.60 4.75 -19.51
N GLN A 124 4.94 5.04 -18.38
CA GLN A 124 4.52 6.40 -18.05
C GLN A 124 5.69 7.38 -17.93
N TRP A 125 6.84 6.91 -17.46
CA TRP A 125 8.07 7.70 -17.43
C TRP A 125 8.58 8.03 -18.83
N LYS A 126 8.62 7.04 -19.72
CA LYS A 126 9.03 7.21 -21.12
C LYS A 126 8.10 8.14 -21.90
N ASP A 127 6.80 8.07 -21.62
CA ASP A 127 5.78 8.93 -22.22
C ASP A 127 5.83 10.38 -21.71
N GLY A 128 6.69 10.68 -20.72
CA GLY A 128 6.82 12.01 -20.15
C GLY A 128 5.64 12.41 -19.25
N ASN A 129 4.79 11.46 -18.83
CA ASN A 129 3.60 11.75 -18.03
C ASN A 129 3.91 12.30 -16.62
N PHE A 130 5.16 12.20 -16.17
CA PHE A 130 5.66 12.79 -14.92
C PHE A 130 6.12 14.23 -15.09
N LEU A 131 6.26 14.72 -16.33
CA LEU A 131 6.77 16.04 -16.64
C LEU A 131 5.61 16.95 -17.05
N ARG A 132 5.48 18.08 -16.35
CA ARG A 132 4.59 19.17 -16.76
C ARG A 132 5.45 20.41 -16.98
N ASN A 133 5.46 20.93 -18.20
CA ASN A 133 6.28 22.09 -18.59
C ASN A 133 7.79 21.90 -18.28
N GLY A 134 8.33 20.69 -18.50
CA GLY A 134 9.73 20.38 -18.24
C GLY A 134 10.12 20.22 -16.76
N GLN A 135 9.16 20.30 -15.85
CA GLN A 135 9.35 20.08 -14.41
C GLN A 135 8.60 18.83 -13.96
N LEU A 136 9.15 18.14 -12.96
CA LEU A 136 8.51 16.96 -12.39
C LEU A 136 7.26 17.39 -11.61
N TYR A 137 6.11 16.86 -12.02
CA TYR A 137 4.82 17.16 -11.40
C TYR A 137 4.05 15.86 -11.11
N LEU A 138 3.96 15.52 -9.83
CA LEU A 138 3.33 14.29 -9.37
C LEU A 138 1.83 14.51 -9.14
N THR A 139 1.03 13.66 -9.75
CA THR A 139 -0.41 13.58 -9.58
C THR A 139 -0.80 12.18 -9.13
N GLY A 140 -2.00 12.02 -8.57
CA GLY A 140 -2.49 10.69 -8.22
C GLY A 140 -2.51 9.73 -9.43
N LYS A 141 -2.84 10.24 -10.62
CA LYS A 141 -2.97 9.43 -11.84
C LYS A 141 -1.62 8.92 -12.38
N ASN A 142 -0.63 9.80 -12.49
CA ASN A 142 0.68 9.41 -13.05
C ASN A 142 1.56 8.68 -12.04
N THR A 143 1.30 8.84 -10.73
CA THR A 143 2.20 8.29 -9.70
C THR A 143 1.64 7.05 -9.01
N ALA A 144 0.37 6.70 -9.21
CA ALA A 144 -0.24 5.51 -8.60
C ALA A 144 0.53 4.23 -8.92
N SER A 145 0.88 3.96 -10.18
CA SER A 145 1.62 2.75 -10.56
C SER A 145 3.03 2.73 -9.96
N ALA A 146 3.70 3.88 -9.87
CA ALA A 146 5.00 3.99 -9.23
C ALA A 146 4.91 3.73 -7.72
N LEU A 147 3.89 4.27 -7.03
CA LEU A 147 3.65 4.01 -5.60
C LEU A 147 3.27 2.56 -5.34
N PHE A 148 2.44 1.94 -6.20
CA PHE A 148 2.15 0.52 -6.15
C PHE A 148 3.43 -0.31 -6.23
N ALA A 149 4.27 -0.05 -7.23
CA ALA A 149 5.54 -0.74 -7.39
C ALA A 149 6.44 -0.53 -6.16
N LEU A 150 6.57 0.69 -5.67
CA LEU A 150 7.38 0.98 -4.49
C LEU A 150 6.88 0.23 -3.24
N THR A 151 5.58 0.32 -2.94
CA THR A 151 4.99 -0.31 -1.75
C THR A 151 5.08 -1.83 -1.81
N PHE A 152 4.70 -2.46 -2.92
CA PHE A 152 4.78 -3.91 -3.05
C PHE A 152 6.22 -4.41 -3.15
N GLY A 153 7.13 -3.62 -3.71
CA GLY A 153 8.56 -3.89 -3.71
C GLY A 153 9.14 -3.92 -2.29
N LEU A 154 8.77 -2.96 -1.43
CA LEU A 154 9.18 -2.94 -0.02
C LEU A 154 8.57 -4.11 0.78
N ILE A 155 7.30 -4.44 0.54
CA ILE A 155 6.64 -5.60 1.16
C ILE A 155 7.35 -6.90 0.75
N LEU A 156 7.70 -7.04 -0.53
CA LEU A 156 8.43 -8.20 -1.04
C LEU A 156 9.83 -8.29 -0.42
N LEU A 157 10.55 -7.18 -0.37
CA LEU A 157 11.88 -7.12 0.25
C LEU A 157 11.80 -7.51 1.72
N MET A 158 10.83 -6.98 2.47
CA MET A 158 10.63 -7.32 3.87
C MET A 158 10.30 -8.81 4.07
N THR A 159 9.45 -9.36 3.19
CA THR A 159 9.11 -10.78 3.22
C THR A 159 10.32 -11.66 2.94
N ALA A 160 11.14 -11.27 1.96
CA ALA A 160 12.38 -11.98 1.61
C ALA A 160 13.40 -11.92 2.74
N TYR A 161 13.62 -10.73 3.33
CA TYR A 161 14.49 -10.53 4.49
C TYR A 161 14.08 -11.43 5.66
N LYS A 162 12.79 -11.44 6.00
CA LYS A 162 12.29 -12.28 7.09
C LYS A 162 12.44 -13.77 6.80
N THR A 163 12.17 -14.18 5.56
CA THR A 163 12.33 -15.60 5.15
C THR A 163 13.80 -16.04 5.21
N TRP A 164 14.73 -15.13 4.89
CA TRP A 164 16.16 -15.38 5.02
C TRP A 164 16.61 -15.47 6.48
N GLN A 165 16.13 -14.57 7.35
CA GLN A 165 16.41 -14.61 8.79
C GLN A 165 15.90 -15.91 9.45
N GLU A 166 14.65 -16.30 9.16
CA GLU A 166 14.07 -17.56 9.66
C GLU A 166 14.88 -18.79 9.24
N LYS A 167 15.54 -18.76 8.08
CA LYS A 167 16.38 -19.87 7.61
C LYS A 167 17.69 -19.95 8.41
N HIS A 168 18.31 -18.81 8.70
CA HIS A 168 19.57 -18.78 9.46
C HIS A 168 19.40 -19.12 10.93
N GLU A 169 18.28 -18.73 11.56
CA GLU A 169 17.98 -19.10 12.95
C GLU A 169 17.70 -20.60 13.16
N VAL A 170 17.42 -21.35 12.09
CA VAL A 170 17.20 -22.82 12.15
C VAL A 170 18.50 -23.61 11.93
N GLU A 171 19.55 -22.95 11.43
CA GLU A 171 20.86 -23.56 11.16
C GLU A 171 21.87 -23.40 12.33
N GLU A 172 21.55 -22.58 13.34
CA GLU A 172 22.28 -22.44 14.63
C GLU A 172 21.66 -23.30 15.75
#